data_AF-A0A964VQL3-F1
#
_entry.id   AF-A0A964VQL3-F1
#
_cell.length_a   1.000
_cell.length_b   1.000
_cell.length_c   1.000
_cell.angle_alpha   90.00
_cell.angle_beta   90.00
_cell.angle_gamma   90.00
#
_symmetry.space_group_name_H-M   'P 1'
#
loop_
_entity.id
_entity.type
_entity.pdbx_description
1 polymer ?
#
loop_
_entity_poly.entity_id
_entity_poly.type
_entity_poly.pdbx_seq_one_letter_code
_entity_poly.pdbx_strand_id
1 'polypeptide(L)'
;MPIMQSPGSTFARCFTLFPPATPSLLLLRIAIPPGLPWWEIALGVVLTTIFMFACVWAGPKIFRIGILAQGQAPSFAKLFKWILSK
;
A
#
# COMPACT_ATOMS: atom_id res chain seq x y z
N MET A 1 -2.63 -16.63 13.55
CA MET A 1 -2.57 -15.29 12.92
C MET A 1 -3.43 -14.34 13.76
N PRO A 2 -2.86 -13.28 14.35
CA PRO A 2 -3.57 -12.38 15.28
C PRO A 2 -4.80 -11.69 14.65
N ILE A 3 -4.81 -11.53 13.33
CA ILE A 3 -5.93 -10.97 12.56
C ILE A 3 -7.14 -11.91 12.54
N MET A 4 -6.93 -13.23 12.56
CA MET A 4 -8.02 -14.22 12.62
C MET A 4 -8.55 -14.42 14.05
N GLN A 5 -7.70 -14.24 15.06
CA GLN A 5 -8.07 -14.41 16.46
C GLN A 5 -8.75 -13.16 17.06
N SER A 6 -8.46 -11.97 16.52
CA SER A 6 -9.05 -10.70 16.98
C SER A 6 -9.25 -9.73 15.80
N PRO A 7 -10.23 -10.00 14.93
CA PRO A 7 -10.48 -9.23 13.71
C PRO A 7 -10.93 -7.79 13.95
N GLY A 8 -11.43 -7.47 15.16
CA GLY A 8 -11.81 -6.11 15.58
C GLY A 8 -10.69 -5.31 16.25
N SER A 9 -9.50 -5.89 16.42
CA SER A 9 -8.38 -5.19 17.09
C SER A 9 -7.88 -4.01 16.25
N THR A 10 -7.39 -2.96 16.92
CA THR A 10 -6.72 -1.82 16.29
C THR A 10 -5.55 -2.26 15.40
N PHE A 11 -4.85 -3.34 15.79
CA PHE A 11 -3.78 -3.94 14.99
C PHE A 11 -4.28 -4.49 13.66
N ALA A 12 -5.37 -5.26 13.66
CA ALA A 12 -6.00 -5.79 12.45
C ALA A 12 -6.50 -4.66 11.54
N ARG A 13 -7.06 -3.58 12.12
CA ARG A 13 -7.47 -2.39 11.37
C ARG A 13 -6.29 -1.70 10.68
N CYS A 14 -5.20 -1.42 11.40
CA CYS A 14 -4.02 -0.75 10.82
C CYS A 14 -3.39 -1.54 9.67
N PHE A 15 -3.23 -2.85 9.84
CA PHE A 15 -2.68 -3.71 8.77
C PHE A 15 -3.61 -3.81 7.56
N THR A 16 -4.92 -3.79 7.77
CA THR A 16 -5.89 -3.79 6.67
C THR A 16 -5.87 -2.49 5.87
N LEU A 17 -5.49 -1.36 6.47
CA LEU A 17 -5.38 -0.08 5.78
C LEU A 17 -4.03 0.11 5.05
N PHE A 18 -3.10 -0.85 5.17
CA PHE A 18 -1.83 -0.80 4.46
C PHE A 18 -2.04 -1.21 2.98
N PRO A 19 -1.92 -0.29 2.00
CA PRO A 19 -2.49 -0.45 0.65
C PRO A 19 -2.10 -1.75 -0.09
N PRO A 20 -0.84 -2.23 -0.05
CA PRO A 20 -0.48 -3.51 -0.66
C PRO A 20 -1.16 -4.73 -0.02
N ALA A 21 -1.46 -4.67 1.27
CA ALA A 21 -2.09 -5.75 2.03
C ALA A 21 -3.61 -5.59 2.16
N THR A 22 -4.13 -4.40 1.87
CA THR A 22 -5.57 -4.07 1.95
C THR A 22 -6.47 -5.02 1.16
N PRO A 23 -6.24 -5.35 -0.13
CA PRO A 23 -7.17 -6.19 -0.88
C PRO A 23 -7.25 -7.61 -0.32
N SER A 24 -6.14 -8.22 0.10
CA SER A 24 -6.14 -9.57 0.67
C SER A 24 -6.75 -9.61 2.07
N LEU A 25 -6.44 -8.61 2.92
CA LEU A 25 -6.92 -8.56 4.30
C LEU A 25 -8.38 -8.12 4.41
N LEU A 26 -8.88 -7.24 3.53
CA LEU A 26 -10.30 -6.89 3.46
C LEU A 26 -11.14 -8.12 3.12
N LEU A 27 -10.74 -8.89 2.11
CA LEU A 27 -11.45 -10.12 1.73
C LEU A 27 -11.50 -11.12 2.90
N LEU A 28 -10.37 -11.30 3.59
CA LEU A 28 -10.29 -12.18 4.75
C LEU A 28 -11.21 -11.71 5.90
N ARG A 29 -11.21 -10.41 6.22
CA ARG A 29 -11.99 -9.90 7.36
C ARG A 29 -13.49 -9.73 7.02
N ILE A 30 -13.87 -9.58 5.75
CA ILE A 30 -15.27 -9.62 5.31
C ILE A 30 -15.85 -11.03 5.46
N ALA A 31 -15.04 -12.06 5.20
CA ALA A 31 -15.47 -13.46 5.33
C ALA A 31 -15.65 -13.94 6.78
N ILE A 32 -15.14 -13.19 7.77
CA ILE A 32 -15.21 -13.54 9.20
C ILE A 32 -16.34 -12.70 9.87
N PRO A 33 -17.36 -13.33 10.49
CA PRO A 33 -18.38 -12.62 11.27
C PRO A 33 -17.76 -11.83 12.45
N PRO A 34 -18.24 -10.63 12.81
CA PRO A 34 -19.47 -9.95 12.38
C PRO A 34 -19.34 -9.10 11.09
N GLY A 35 -18.24 -9.22 10.34
CA GLY A 35 -17.95 -8.40 9.16
C GLY A 35 -17.32 -7.04 9.50
N LEU A 36 -17.00 -6.27 8.45
CA LEU A 36 -16.39 -4.93 8.57
C LEU A 36 -17.42 -3.82 8.36
N PRO A 37 -17.31 -2.69 9.06
CA PRO A 37 -18.13 -1.53 8.80
C PRO A 37 -17.81 -0.96 7.41
N TRP A 38 -18.84 -0.46 6.71
CA TRP A 38 -18.72 0.00 5.31
C TRP A 38 -17.68 1.10 5.08
N TRP A 39 -17.43 1.94 6.07
CA TRP A 39 -16.41 3.00 5.98
C TRP A 39 -14.97 2.46 5.95
N GLU A 40 -14.68 1.34 6.62
CA GLU A 40 -13.35 0.71 6.57
C GLU A 40 -13.09 0.16 5.17
N ILE A 41 -14.13 -0.39 4.53
CA ILE A 41 -14.06 -0.90 3.15
C ILE A 41 -13.83 0.26 2.18
N ALA A 42 -14.63 1.33 2.27
CA ALA A 42 -14.50 2.51 1.42
C ALA A 42 -13.12 3.17 1.56
N LEU A 43 -12.64 3.37 2.80
CA LEU A 43 -11.30 3.90 3.05
C LEU A 43 -10.21 2.99 2.49
N GLY A 44 -10.32 1.67 2.69
CA GLY A 44 -9.35 0.72 2.17
C GLY A 44 -9.26 0.75 0.65
N VAL A 45 -10.40 0.79 -0.04
CA VAL A 45 -10.46 0.91 -1.50
C VAL A 45 -9.82 2.22 -1.97
N VAL A 46 -10.23 3.35 -1.39
CA VAL A 46 -9.68 4.68 -1.75
C VAL A 46 -8.17 4.74 -1.54
N LEU A 47 -7.67 4.26 -0.40
CA LEU A 47 -6.22 4.22 -0.12
C LEU A 47 -5.48 3.32 -1.10
N THR A 48 -6.03 2.14 -1.42
CA THR A 48 -5.45 1.21 -2.39
C THR A 48 -5.37 1.82 -3.77
N THR A 49 -6.43 2.50 -4.22
CA THR A 49 -6.48 3.19 -5.51
C THR A 49 -5.47 4.34 -5.56
N ILE A 50 -5.41 5.20 -4.55
CA ILE A 50 -4.42 6.29 -4.48
C ILE A 50 -3.00 5.75 -4.52
N PHE A 51 -2.72 4.67 -3.76
CA PHE A 51 -1.41 4.05 -3.74
C PHE A 51 -1.03 3.45 -5.10
N MET A 52 -1.97 2.78 -5.77
CA MET A 52 -1.78 2.28 -7.13
C MET A 52 -1.40 3.42 -8.08
N PHE A 53 -2.14 4.54 -8.07
CA PHE A 53 -1.81 5.70 -8.90
C PHE A 53 -0.42 6.28 -8.56
N ALA A 54 -0.07 6.35 -7.27
CA ALA A 54 1.25 6.81 -6.84
C ALA A 54 2.37 5.89 -7.37
N CYS A 55 2.19 4.56 -7.30
CA CYS A 55 3.15 3.60 -7.83
C CYS A 55 3.27 3.69 -9.36
N VAL A 56 2.15 3.78 -10.09
CA VAL A 56 2.14 3.90 -11.55
C VAL A 56 2.78 5.21 -11.99
N TRP A 57 2.60 6.30 -11.24
CA TRP A 57 3.25 7.58 -11.52
C TRP A 57 4.76 7.56 -11.19
N ALA A 58 5.16 6.93 -10.08
CA ALA A 58 6.55 6.84 -9.66
C ALA A 58 7.40 5.92 -10.55
N GLY A 59 6.83 4.81 -11.03
CA GLY A 59 7.53 3.81 -11.85
C GLY A 59 8.31 4.38 -13.05
N PRO A 60 7.65 5.07 -14.02
CA PRO A 60 8.33 5.62 -15.19
C PRO A 60 9.34 6.72 -14.84
N LYS A 61 9.10 7.50 -13.78
CA LYS A 61 10.07 8.50 -13.30
C LYS A 61 11.37 7.85 -12.82
N ILE A 62 11.23 6.82 -11.98
CA ILE A 62 12.38 6.05 -11.48
C ILE A 62 13.08 5.36 -12.65
N PHE A 63 12.34 4.79 -13.61
CA PHE A 63 12.92 4.13 -14.78
C PHE A 63 13.74 5.10 -15.65
N ARG A 64 13.21 6.30 -15.94
CA ARG A 64 13.89 7.32 -16.75
C ARG A 64 15.17 7.84 -16.11
N ILE A 65 15.20 7.99 -14.79
CA ILE A 65 16.41 8.46 -14.08
C ILE A 65 17.37 7.29 -13.82
N GLY A 66 16.82 6.12 -13.51
CA GLY A 66 17.58 4.90 -13.18
C GLY A 66 18.41 4.37 -14.35
N ILE A 67 17.92 4.46 -15.59
CA ILE A 67 18.69 4.03 -16.78
C ILE A 67 19.98 4.84 -16.97
N LEU A 68 20.02 6.09 -16.49
CA LEU A 68 21.18 6.97 -16.55
C LEU A 68 22.10 6.82 -15.32
N ALA A 69 21.59 6.22 -14.24
CA ALA A 69 22.34 5.99 -13.01
C ALA A 69 23.11 4.66 -13.09
N GLN A 70 24.26 4.66 -13.76
CA GLN A 70 25.16 3.50 -13.83
C GLN A 70 26.19 3.53 -12.69
N GLY A 71 26.54 2.35 -12.15
CA GLY A 71 27.68 2.17 -11.24
C GLY A 71 27.42 2.42 -9.75
N GLN A 72 26.22 2.84 -9.33
CA GLN A 72 25.85 2.91 -7.91
C GLN A 72 24.46 2.35 -7.65
N ALA A 73 24.35 1.46 -6.66
CA ALA A 73 23.05 1.02 -6.16
C ALA A 73 22.31 2.24 -5.56
N PRO A 74 21.12 2.60 -6.07
CA PRO A 74 20.36 3.70 -5.52
C PRO A 74 19.85 3.33 -4.13
N SER A 75 20.06 4.22 -3.15
CA SER A 75 19.44 4.09 -1.83
C SER A 75 17.98 4.52 -1.87
N PHE A 76 17.17 4.09 -0.91
CA PHE A 76 15.76 4.51 -0.79
C PHE A 76 15.59 6.04 -0.79
N ALA A 77 16.53 6.77 -0.17
CA ALA A 77 16.51 8.24 -0.18
C ALA A 77 16.74 8.84 -1.58
N LYS A 78 17.61 8.22 -2.41
CA LYS A 78 17.82 8.65 -3.80
C LYS A 78 16.57 8.39 -4.66
N LEU A 79 15.93 7.23 -4.48
CA LEU A 79 14.69 6.89 -5.16
C LEU A 79 13.58 7.91 -4.86
N PHE A 80 13.39 8.29 -3.59
CA PHE A 80 12.44 9.33 -3.22
C PHE A 80 12.75 10.69 -3.86
N LYS A 81 14.03 11.08 -3.92
CA LYS A 81 14.44 12.30 -4.63
C LYS A 81 14.13 12.24 -6.13
N TRP A 82 14.30 11.07 -6.77
CA TRP A 82 13.98 10.89 -8.19
C TRP A 82 12.49 10.99 -8.49
N ILE A 83 11.65 10.49 -7.60
CA ILE A 83 10.19 10.60 -7.70
C ILE A 83 9.75 12.08 -7.61
N LEU A 84 10.36 12.84 -6.69
CA LEU A 84 10.08 14.26 -6.47
C LEU A 84 10.77 15.20 -7.46
N SER A 85 11.81 14.72 -8.16
CA SER A 85 12.46 15.43 -9.25
C SER A 85 11.47 15.66 -10.38
N LYS A 86 11.54 16.86 -10.98
CA LYS A 86 10.66 17.31 -12.05
C LYS A 86 10.81 16.42 -13.30
#